data_AF-A0A7X6MNZ5-F1
#
_entry.id   AF-A0A7X6MNZ5-F1
#
_cell.length_a   1.000
_cell.length_b   1.000
_cell.length_c   1.000
_cell.angle_alpha   90.00
_cell.angle_beta   90.00
_cell.angle_gamma   90.00
#
_symmetry.space_group_name_H-M   'P 1'
#
loop_
_entity.id
_entity.type
_entity.pdbx_description
1 polymer ?
#
loop_
_entity_poly.entity_id
_entity_poly.type
_entity_poly.pdbx_seq_one_letter_code
_entity_poly.pdbx_strand_id
1 'polypeptide(L)'
;MTIASEKTNGKSTTTPFAGRRSIRAYRAGTFVLIVAEGDLPTPGFDVDIEQDPIRIFPPHFDLLAIPRSGIWPQIVTPYRYAEFVRYQQDISTITVHHADGQDEIEIEEPASGLHQFAALPPVAVDDSDEAIGTSSNLSFDEAFRAALGNLPYREPGHPDEQTRVEVLETAGLFGGIAGSHELYVRVRRTVI
;
A
#
# COMPACT_ATOMS: atom_id res chain seq x y z
N MET A 1 43.83 -12.00 12.21
CA MET A 1 43.35 -10.61 12.12
C MET A 1 42.38 -10.59 10.96
N THR A 2 41.10 -10.75 11.29
CA THR A 2 40.01 -11.02 10.35
C THR A 2 39.42 -9.68 9.91
N ILE A 3 39.46 -9.39 8.62
CA ILE A 3 38.86 -8.18 8.05
C ILE A 3 37.46 -8.58 7.58
N ALA A 4 36.46 -7.99 8.22
CA ALA A 4 35.05 -8.19 7.91
C ALA A 4 34.73 -7.66 6.50
N SER A 5 34.05 -8.48 5.69
CA SER A 5 33.44 -8.04 4.44
C SER A 5 32.23 -7.19 4.74
N GLU A 6 32.29 -5.96 4.24
CA GLU A 6 31.26 -4.96 4.14
C GLU A 6 30.11 -5.50 3.27
N LYS A 7 28.92 -5.65 3.85
CA LYS A 7 27.68 -5.97 3.11
C LYS A 7 27.25 -4.72 2.35
N THR A 8 27.67 -4.60 1.09
CA THR A 8 27.11 -3.61 0.17
C THR A 8 25.68 -3.99 -0.19
N ASN A 9 24.76 -3.14 0.26
CA ASN A 9 23.34 -3.15 0.00
C ASN A 9 23.09 -2.94 -1.51
N GLY A 10 22.90 -4.03 -2.26
CA GLY A 10 22.60 -4.00 -3.68
C GLY A 10 21.11 -3.91 -3.95
N LYS A 11 20.58 -2.71 -4.21
CA LYS A 11 19.33 -2.53 -4.96
C LYS A 11 19.53 -1.37 -5.94
N SER A 12 20.12 -1.67 -7.09
CA SER A 12 20.22 -0.78 -8.26
C SER A 12 19.81 -1.54 -9.52
N THR A 13 18.61 -2.10 -9.47
CA THR A 13 17.86 -2.51 -10.66
C THR A 13 16.63 -1.64 -10.68
N THR A 14 16.56 -0.70 -11.61
CA THR A 14 15.31 0.00 -11.96
C THR A 14 14.28 -1.07 -12.29
N THR A 15 13.33 -1.29 -11.38
CA THR A 15 12.22 -2.22 -11.62
C THR A 15 11.45 -1.73 -12.84
N PRO A 16 11.21 -2.56 -13.86
CA PRO A 16 10.46 -2.13 -15.03
C PRO A 16 9.00 -1.84 -14.66
N PHE A 17 8.39 -0.90 -15.35
CA PHE A 17 6.94 -0.69 -15.25
C PHE A 17 6.17 -1.85 -15.87
N ALA A 18 4.99 -2.17 -15.33
CA ALA A 18 4.09 -3.13 -15.93
C ALA A 18 3.24 -2.49 -17.04
N GLY A 19 2.91 -3.26 -18.07
CA GLY A 19 1.94 -2.85 -19.09
C GLY A 19 0.53 -2.85 -18.50
N ARG A 20 -0.35 -1.97 -18.98
CA ARG A 20 -1.73 -1.85 -18.46
C ARG A 20 -2.76 -1.92 -19.56
N ARG A 21 -3.85 -2.65 -19.28
CA ARG A 21 -5.10 -2.62 -20.07
C ARG A 21 -6.08 -1.63 -19.47
N SER A 22 -6.21 -1.61 -18.15
CA SER A 22 -7.07 -0.66 -17.43
C SER A 22 -6.57 -0.42 -16.01
N ILE A 23 -6.70 0.81 -15.54
CA ILE A 23 -6.47 1.20 -14.15
C ILE A 23 -7.73 1.91 -13.65
N ARG A 24 -8.19 1.57 -12.45
CA ARG A 24 -9.36 2.19 -11.82
C ARG A 24 -9.05 2.48 -10.35
N ALA A 25 -9.55 3.59 -9.83
CA ALA A 25 -9.37 3.97 -8.44
C ALA A 25 -10.74 4.14 -7.78
N TYR A 26 -10.88 3.64 -6.54
CA TYR A 26 -12.11 3.75 -5.78
C TYR A 26 -11.82 4.30 -4.38
N ARG A 27 -12.59 5.30 -3.96
CA ARG A 27 -12.52 5.86 -2.61
C ARG A 27 -13.17 4.90 -1.61
N ALA A 28 -12.48 4.63 -0.51
CA ALA A 28 -12.98 3.84 0.60
C ALA A 28 -12.53 4.48 1.93
N GLY A 29 -13.26 5.51 2.37
CA GLY A 29 -12.91 6.27 3.57
C GLY A 29 -11.57 7.01 3.39
N THR A 30 -10.58 6.71 4.25
CA THR A 30 -9.22 7.27 4.17
C THR A 30 -8.28 6.45 3.28
N PHE A 31 -8.81 5.51 2.52
CA PHE A 31 -8.06 4.67 1.59
C PHE A 31 -8.57 4.87 0.17
N VAL A 32 -7.67 4.70 -0.79
CA VAL A 32 -8.01 4.55 -2.20
C VAL A 32 -7.57 3.16 -2.62
N LEU A 33 -8.52 2.37 -3.13
CA LEU A 33 -8.22 1.11 -3.78
C LEU A 33 -7.85 1.39 -5.23
N ILE A 34 -6.61 1.09 -5.60
CA ILE A 34 -6.15 1.17 -6.99
C ILE A 34 -6.17 -0.25 -7.56
N VAL A 35 -6.90 -0.46 -8.65
CA VAL A 35 -7.02 -1.74 -9.35
C VAL A 35 -6.39 -1.60 -10.73
N ALA A 36 -5.36 -2.39 -11.00
CA ALA A 36 -4.72 -2.49 -12.30
C ALA A 36 -4.97 -3.86 -12.94
N GLU A 37 -5.29 -3.85 -14.24
CA GLU A 37 -5.39 -5.04 -15.06
C GLU A 37 -4.52 -4.86 -16.30
N GLY A 38 -3.85 -5.91 -16.73
CA GLY A 38 -2.99 -5.88 -17.91
C GLY A 38 -2.40 -7.24 -18.22
N ASP A 39 -1.34 -7.22 -19.01
CA ASP A 39 -0.62 -8.41 -19.44
C ASP A 39 0.86 -8.27 -19.07
N LEU A 40 1.40 -9.32 -18.47
CA LEU A 40 2.84 -9.47 -18.25
C LEU A 40 3.47 -10.27 -19.38
N PRO A 41 4.71 -9.97 -19.79
CA PRO A 41 5.38 -10.71 -20.87
C PRO A 41 5.61 -12.19 -20.51
N THR A 42 5.76 -12.50 -19.23
CA THR A 42 5.92 -13.86 -18.68
C THR A 42 5.29 -13.93 -17.28
N PRO A 43 4.99 -15.12 -16.74
CA PRO A 43 4.59 -15.27 -15.33
C PRO A 43 5.76 -15.06 -14.35
N GLY A 44 6.95 -14.73 -14.86
CA GLY A 44 8.14 -14.43 -14.07
C GLY A 44 8.19 -13.03 -13.49
N PHE A 45 7.04 -12.35 -13.40
CA PHE A 45 6.92 -11.03 -12.81
C PHE A 45 5.79 -11.05 -11.79
N ASP A 46 6.02 -10.42 -10.65
CA ASP A 46 4.97 -9.99 -9.72
C ASP A 46 4.58 -8.54 -10.07
N VAL A 47 3.33 -8.16 -9.79
CA VAL A 47 2.85 -6.79 -9.99
C VAL A 47 2.78 -6.11 -8.64
N ASP A 48 3.18 -4.85 -8.62
CA ASP A 48 3.14 -4.00 -7.43
C ASP A 48 2.70 -2.58 -7.81
N ILE A 49 2.07 -1.88 -6.86
CA ILE A 49 1.72 -0.46 -6.99
C ILE A 49 2.36 0.26 -5.83
N GLU A 50 3.42 1.00 -6.10
CA GLU A 50 4.12 1.78 -5.09
C GLU A 50 3.80 3.27 -5.25
N GLN A 51 3.73 4.02 -4.15
CA GLN A 51 3.66 5.48 -4.23
C GLN A 51 5.03 6.03 -4.66
N ASP A 52 5.04 6.97 -5.60
CA ASP A 52 6.26 7.64 -6.04
C ASP A 52 6.94 8.31 -4.82
N PRO A 53 8.23 8.06 -4.57
CA PRO A 53 8.96 8.66 -3.45
C PRO A 53 9.03 10.20 -3.55
N ILE A 54 8.81 10.77 -4.73
CA ILE A 54 8.73 12.22 -4.93
C ILE A 54 7.45 12.72 -4.25
N ARG A 55 7.63 13.63 -3.28
CA ARG A 55 6.53 14.30 -2.57
C ARG A 55 5.92 15.41 -3.44
N ILE A 56 5.22 15.02 -4.49
CA ILE A 56 4.38 15.89 -5.31
C ILE A 56 2.90 15.70 -4.95
N PHE A 57 2.13 16.74 -5.22
CA PHE A 57 0.68 16.76 -4.99
C PHE A 57 -0.02 17.09 -6.32
N PRO A 58 -1.01 16.30 -6.77
CA PRO A 58 -1.49 15.04 -6.18
C PRO A 58 -0.41 13.94 -6.10
N PRO A 59 -0.56 12.92 -5.24
CA PRO A 59 0.34 11.78 -5.20
C PRO A 59 0.37 11.03 -6.53
N HIS A 60 1.57 10.62 -6.94
CA HIS A 60 1.79 9.75 -8.09
C HIS A 60 2.07 8.33 -7.60
N PHE A 61 1.75 7.36 -8.45
CA PHE A 61 1.96 5.94 -8.20
C PHE A 61 2.69 5.30 -9.37
N ASP A 62 3.50 4.30 -9.08
CA ASP A 62 4.23 3.52 -10.06
C ASP A 62 3.66 2.11 -10.12
N LEU A 63 3.21 1.69 -11.30
CA LEU A 63 2.79 0.31 -11.56
C LEU A 63 3.99 -0.51 -12.03
N LEU A 64 4.49 -1.36 -11.14
CA LEU A 64 5.75 -2.07 -11.31
C LEU A 64 5.57 -3.54 -11.68
N ALA A 65 6.50 -4.07 -12.48
CA ALA A 65 6.65 -5.49 -12.76
C ALA A 65 7.95 -5.99 -12.11
N ILE A 66 7.83 -6.60 -10.92
CA ILE A 66 8.97 -7.07 -10.14
C ILE A 66 9.42 -8.44 -10.67
N PRO A 67 10.63 -8.57 -11.21
CA PRO A 67 11.11 -9.85 -11.75
C PRO A 67 11.30 -10.88 -10.64
N ARG A 68 10.77 -12.09 -10.87
CA ARG A 68 10.91 -13.25 -10.00
C ARG A 68 12.10 -14.10 -10.41
N SER A 69 12.90 -14.50 -9.43
CA SER A 69 13.99 -15.46 -9.65
C SER A 69 13.45 -16.80 -10.18
N GLY A 70 14.01 -17.28 -11.29
CA GLY A 70 13.65 -18.57 -11.87
C GLY A 70 13.69 -18.59 -13.39
N ILE A 71 13.39 -19.76 -13.96
CA ILE A 71 13.18 -19.93 -15.39
C ILE A 71 11.68 -20.00 -15.61
N TRP A 72 11.13 -19.08 -16.40
CA TRP A 72 9.70 -18.95 -16.63
C TRP A 72 9.37 -19.20 -18.11
N PRO A 73 8.21 -19.82 -18.39
CA PRO A 73 7.76 -19.99 -19.76
C PRO A 73 7.57 -18.62 -20.43
N GLN A 74 7.92 -18.52 -21.70
CA GLN A 74 7.78 -17.30 -22.49
C GLN A 74 6.35 -17.17 -23.01
N ILE A 75 5.39 -17.01 -22.08
CA ILE A 75 3.96 -16.89 -22.36
C ILE A 75 3.39 -15.64 -21.69
N VAL A 76 2.66 -14.85 -22.48
CA VAL A 76 1.95 -13.67 -21.98
C VAL A 76 0.94 -14.10 -20.93
N THR A 77 0.99 -13.48 -19.75
CA THR A 77 0.16 -13.84 -18.60
C THR A 77 -0.67 -12.63 -18.16
N PRO A 78 -2.01 -12.70 -18.24
CA PRO A 78 -2.86 -11.62 -17.76
C PRO A 78 -2.75 -11.51 -16.25
N TYR A 79 -2.77 -10.29 -15.74
CA TYR A 79 -2.82 -10.01 -14.31
C TYR A 79 -4.00 -9.13 -13.95
N ARG A 80 -4.42 -9.26 -12.70
CA ARG A 80 -5.31 -8.33 -12.01
C ARG A 80 -4.74 -8.14 -10.62
N TYR A 81 -4.36 -6.91 -10.34
CA TYR A 81 -3.69 -6.53 -9.11
C TYR A 81 -4.44 -5.36 -8.47
N ALA A 82 -4.49 -5.33 -7.16
CA ALA A 82 -5.17 -4.30 -6.41
C ALA A 82 -4.39 -3.98 -5.14
N GLU A 83 -4.24 -2.68 -4.86
CA GLU A 83 -3.51 -2.18 -3.70
C GLU A 83 -4.33 -1.12 -2.99
N PHE A 84 -4.40 -1.20 -1.66
CA PHE A 84 -5.00 -0.17 -0.83
C PHE A 84 -3.94 0.83 -0.38
N VAL A 85 -4.07 2.06 -0.86
CA VAL A 85 -3.18 3.14 -0.46
C VAL A 85 -3.91 4.06 0.51
N ARG A 86 -3.24 4.43 1.61
CA ARG A 86 -3.71 5.50 2.50
C ARG A 86 -3.74 6.82 1.74
N TYR A 87 -4.90 7.47 1.74
CA TYR A 87 -5.13 8.71 1.00
C TYR A 87 -6.08 9.60 1.79
N GLN A 88 -5.55 10.58 2.52
CA GLN A 88 -6.31 11.37 3.50
C GLN A 88 -6.97 12.64 2.93
N GLN A 89 -6.86 12.89 1.62
CA GLN A 89 -7.24 14.17 1.01
C GLN A 89 -8.45 14.01 0.07
N ASP A 90 -9.28 15.06 -0.01
CA ASP A 90 -10.44 15.19 -0.93
C ASP A 90 -9.98 15.52 -2.36
N ILE A 91 -9.05 14.74 -2.90
CA ILE A 91 -8.61 14.84 -4.29
C ILE A 91 -9.44 13.87 -5.12
N SER A 92 -9.89 14.30 -6.29
CA SER A 92 -10.71 13.49 -7.20
C SER A 92 -9.88 12.69 -8.20
N THR A 93 -8.57 12.91 -8.31
CA THR A 93 -7.70 12.25 -9.29
C THR A 93 -6.35 11.83 -8.71
N ILE A 94 -5.77 10.76 -9.26
CA ILE A 94 -4.39 10.30 -9.01
C ILE A 94 -3.67 10.05 -10.33
N THR A 95 -2.33 10.16 -10.33
CA THR A 95 -1.52 9.81 -11.49
C THR A 95 -0.89 8.44 -11.28
N VAL A 96 -0.98 7.55 -12.27
CA VAL A 96 -0.28 6.25 -12.25
C VAL A 96 0.65 6.14 -13.46
N HIS A 97 1.95 5.95 -13.21
CA HIS A 97 2.95 5.67 -14.22
C HIS A 97 2.98 4.16 -14.54
N HIS A 98 3.08 3.82 -15.82
CA HIS A 98 3.08 2.45 -16.33
C HIS A 98 3.98 2.35 -17.58
N ALA A 99 4.12 1.15 -18.14
CA ALA A 99 5.06 0.91 -19.25
C ALA A 99 4.80 1.77 -20.50
N ASP A 100 3.56 2.20 -20.73
CA ASP A 100 3.15 2.98 -21.89
C ASP A 100 3.12 4.49 -21.63
N GLY A 101 3.39 4.95 -20.40
CA GLY A 101 3.36 6.37 -20.03
C GLY A 101 2.75 6.61 -18.66
N GLN A 102 1.82 7.56 -18.58
CA GLN A 102 1.12 7.91 -17.35
C GLN A 102 -0.35 8.15 -17.64
N ASP A 103 -1.20 7.75 -16.71
CA ASP A 103 -2.63 8.03 -16.74
C ASP A 103 -3.05 8.86 -15.54
N GLU A 104 -3.92 9.83 -15.78
CA GLU A 104 -4.69 10.50 -14.72
C GLU A 104 -6.01 9.74 -14.52
N ILE A 105 -6.19 9.19 -13.33
CA ILE A 105 -7.30 8.32 -12.97
C ILE A 105 -8.22 9.05 -12.00
N GLU A 106 -9.50 9.16 -12.35
CA GLU A 106 -10.53 9.66 -11.45
C GLU A 106 -10.81 8.65 -10.33
N ILE A 107 -10.87 9.13 -9.10
CA ILE A 107 -11.23 8.33 -7.93
C ILE A 107 -12.77 8.26 -7.89
N GLU A 108 -13.30 7.09 -8.24
CA GLU A 108 -14.74 6.80 -8.19
C GLU A 108 -15.20 6.62 -6.72
N GLU A 109 -16.45 6.97 -6.42
CA GLU A 109 -17.08 6.67 -5.12
C GLU A 109 -17.14 5.15 -4.85
N PRO A 110 -17.21 4.68 -3.59
CA PRO A 110 -17.14 3.26 -3.28
C PRO A 110 -18.26 2.51 -3.98
N ALA A 111 -17.90 1.71 -4.97
CA ALA A 111 -18.78 0.69 -5.49
C ALA A 111 -19.17 -0.26 -4.34
N SER A 112 -20.36 -0.87 -4.43
CA SER A 112 -21.04 -1.51 -3.28
C SER A 112 -20.24 -2.60 -2.53
N GLY A 113 -19.15 -3.09 -3.11
CA GLY A 113 -18.22 -4.04 -2.47
C GLY A 113 -17.19 -3.41 -1.50
N LEU A 114 -17.07 -2.07 -1.44
CA LEU A 114 -16.08 -1.36 -0.61
C LEU A 114 -16.67 -0.74 0.66
N HIS A 115 -17.98 -0.91 0.91
CA HIS A 115 -18.65 -0.31 2.05
C HIS A 115 -18.05 -0.70 3.41
N GLN A 116 -17.45 -1.89 3.55
CA GLN A 116 -16.79 -2.28 4.80
C GLN A 116 -15.47 -1.52 5.02
N PHE A 117 -14.68 -1.28 3.97
CA PHE A 117 -13.50 -0.41 4.07
C PHE A 117 -13.88 1.04 4.32
N ALA A 118 -14.93 1.54 3.64
CA ALA A 118 -15.45 2.88 3.88
C ALA A 118 -16.05 3.06 5.28
N ALA A 119 -16.52 1.98 5.90
CA ALA A 119 -17.04 1.98 7.27
C ALA A 119 -15.94 1.85 8.34
N LEU A 120 -14.69 1.59 7.96
CA LEU A 120 -13.57 1.71 8.89
C LEU A 120 -13.52 3.15 9.38
N PRO A 121 -13.38 3.37 10.70
CA PRO A 121 -13.31 4.72 11.22
C PRO A 121 -12.15 5.44 10.51
N PRO A 122 -12.34 6.69 10.05
CA PRO A 122 -11.24 7.47 9.53
C PRO A 122 -10.15 7.48 10.60
N VAL A 123 -8.87 7.32 10.20
CA VAL A 123 -7.76 7.56 11.12
C VAL A 123 -8.00 8.95 11.69
N ALA A 124 -8.32 9.00 12.98
CA ALA A 124 -8.99 10.14 13.55
C ALA A 124 -8.16 11.39 13.28
N VAL A 125 -8.84 12.38 12.71
CA VAL A 125 -8.36 13.77 12.60
C VAL A 125 -8.53 14.49 13.94
N ASP A 126 -8.79 13.73 15.00
CA ASP A 126 -9.13 14.16 16.35
C ASP A 126 -8.17 13.44 17.31
N ASP A 127 -7.88 14.05 18.47
CA ASP A 127 -6.87 13.73 19.50
C ASP A 127 -6.75 12.25 19.99
N SER A 128 -7.44 11.28 19.37
CA SER A 128 -7.19 9.88 19.61
C SER A 128 -5.86 9.45 18.98
N ASP A 129 -4.95 9.00 19.82
CA ASP A 129 -3.66 8.39 19.49
C ASP A 129 -3.85 7.01 18.79
N GLU A 130 -4.74 6.89 17.80
CA GLU A 130 -5.10 5.67 17.09
C GLU A 130 -4.62 5.68 15.63
N ALA A 131 -4.29 4.49 15.11
CA ALA A 131 -3.92 4.31 13.72
C ALA A 131 -4.32 2.92 13.21
N ILE A 132 -4.51 2.82 11.90
CA ILE A 132 -4.76 1.56 11.19
C ILE A 132 -3.61 1.30 10.23
N GLY A 133 -3.18 0.05 10.14
CA GLY A 133 -2.25 -0.43 9.11
C GLY A 133 -2.82 -1.65 8.40
N THR A 134 -2.44 -1.84 7.14
CA THR A 134 -2.88 -2.93 6.27
C THR A 134 -1.69 -3.76 5.79
N SER A 135 -1.96 -5.00 5.38
CA SER A 135 -0.99 -5.90 4.73
C SER A 135 -1.71 -6.75 3.68
N SER A 136 -1.23 -6.67 2.45
CA SER A 136 -1.67 -7.50 1.31
C SER A 136 -1.14 -8.94 1.38
N ASN A 137 -0.08 -9.19 2.17
CA ASN A 137 0.48 -10.53 2.41
C ASN A 137 -0.15 -11.28 3.60
N LEU A 138 -1.22 -10.73 4.19
CA LEU A 138 -1.85 -11.24 5.41
C LEU A 138 -0.88 -11.37 6.60
N SER A 139 0.13 -10.51 6.65
CA SER A 139 1.17 -10.51 7.69
C SER A 139 0.82 -9.53 8.82
N PHE A 140 0.70 -10.06 10.04
CA PHE A 140 0.46 -9.24 11.21
C PHE A 140 1.61 -8.25 11.45
N ASP A 141 2.86 -8.69 11.33
CA ASP A 141 4.03 -7.83 11.56
C ASP A 141 4.11 -6.67 10.55
N GLU A 142 3.68 -6.91 9.31
CA GLU A 142 3.59 -5.88 8.29
C GLU A 142 2.48 -4.89 8.59
N ALA A 143 1.26 -5.37 8.85
CA ALA A 143 0.12 -4.53 9.18
C ALA A 143 0.36 -3.72 10.47
N PHE A 144 0.98 -4.33 11.49
CA PHE A 144 1.31 -3.64 12.75
C PHE A 144 2.39 -2.57 12.55
N ARG A 145 3.44 -2.85 11.76
CA ARG A 145 4.46 -1.83 11.42
C ARG A 145 3.87 -0.69 10.61
N ALA A 146 2.99 -0.98 9.67
CA ALA A 146 2.25 0.03 8.93
C ALA A 146 1.38 0.88 9.88
N ALA A 147 0.69 0.26 10.84
CA ALA A 147 -0.12 0.94 11.84
C ALA A 147 0.73 1.87 12.72
N LEU A 148 1.92 1.43 13.16
CA LEU A 148 2.86 2.26 13.91
C LEU A 148 3.37 3.46 13.10
N GLY A 149 3.72 3.25 11.83
CA GLY A 149 4.13 4.33 10.92
C GLY A 149 3.00 5.33 10.64
N ASN A 150 1.76 4.90 10.83
CA ASN A 150 0.56 5.71 10.63
C ASN A 150 0.12 6.52 11.85
N LEU A 151 0.73 6.30 13.03
CA LEU A 151 0.45 7.08 14.24
C LEU A 151 0.81 8.56 14.03
N PRO A 152 0.02 9.50 14.59
CA PRO A 152 0.33 10.92 14.50
C PRO A 152 1.71 11.20 15.10
N TYR A 153 2.48 12.07 14.45
CA TYR A 153 3.75 12.52 15.01
C TYR A 153 3.48 13.25 16.33
N ARG A 154 4.23 12.88 17.36
CA ARG A 154 4.18 13.50 18.68
C ARG A 154 5.60 13.69 19.17
N GLU A 155 5.90 14.91 19.62
CA GLU A 155 7.17 15.20 20.28
C GLU A 155 7.12 14.63 21.70
N PRO A 156 8.13 13.84 22.14
CA PRO A 156 8.18 13.34 23.51
C PRO A 156 8.19 14.51 24.50
N GLY A 157 7.35 14.46 25.53
CA GLY A 157 7.34 15.47 26.60
C GLY A 157 8.60 15.41 27.47
N HIS A 158 9.23 14.24 27.56
CA HIS A 158 10.52 14.05 28.25
C HIS A 158 11.30 12.83 27.71
N PRO A 159 12.63 12.76 27.93
CA PRO A 159 13.48 11.68 27.42
C PRO A 159 13.11 10.27 27.91
N ASP A 160 12.57 10.18 29.12
CA ASP A 160 12.21 8.91 29.77
C ASP A 160 10.74 8.52 29.53
N GLU A 161 10.05 9.17 28.57
CA GLU A 161 8.64 8.91 28.28
C GLU A 161 8.46 7.50 27.69
N GLN A 162 7.67 6.66 28.37
CA GLN A 162 7.38 5.32 27.87
C GLN A 162 6.07 5.32 27.09
N THR A 163 6.13 4.79 25.88
CA THR A 163 4.95 4.65 25.03
C THR A 163 4.46 3.21 25.06
N ARG A 164 3.20 3.01 25.44
CA ARG A 164 2.47 1.74 25.26
C ARG A 164 1.67 1.82 23.98
N VAL A 165 1.76 0.78 23.15
CA VAL A 165 0.89 0.61 21.99
C VAL A 165 0.07 -0.65 22.18
N GLU A 166 -1.24 -0.52 22.11
CA GLU A 166 -2.20 -1.61 22.22
C GLU A 166 -2.83 -1.90 20.86
N VAL A 167 -2.97 -3.17 20.51
CA VAL A 167 -3.76 -3.59 19.36
C VAL A 167 -5.22 -3.63 19.80
N LEU A 168 -6.05 -2.77 19.21
CA LEU A 168 -7.48 -2.71 19.48
C LEU A 168 -8.25 -3.74 18.66
N GLU A 169 -7.80 -4.01 17.44
CA GLU A 169 -8.53 -4.84 16.49
C GLU A 169 -7.59 -5.43 15.44
N THR A 170 -7.83 -6.69 15.11
CA THR A 170 -7.18 -7.39 14.00
C THR A 170 -8.28 -8.07 13.20
N ALA A 171 -8.35 -7.80 11.90
CA ALA A 171 -9.33 -8.46 11.04
C ALA A 171 -8.83 -8.59 9.61
N GLY A 172 -9.40 -9.58 8.91
CA GLY A 172 -9.10 -9.88 7.51
C GLY A 172 -10.26 -9.47 6.61
N LEU A 173 -9.95 -8.78 5.54
CA LEU A 173 -10.85 -8.37 4.47
C LEU A 173 -10.57 -9.25 3.25
N PHE A 174 -11.56 -10.07 2.90
CA PHE A 174 -11.46 -11.04 1.81
C PHE A 174 -12.56 -10.79 0.78
N GLY A 175 -12.21 -10.66 -0.50
CA GLY A 175 -13.15 -10.54 -1.61
C GLY A 175 -13.26 -9.13 -2.20
N GLY A 176 -14.44 -8.73 -2.65
CA GLY A 176 -14.67 -7.40 -3.25
C GLY A 176 -14.24 -7.27 -4.72
N ILE A 177 -14.12 -6.01 -5.17
CA ILE A 177 -13.74 -5.68 -6.55
C ILE A 177 -12.25 -5.96 -6.70
N ALA A 178 -11.92 -7.02 -7.44
CA ALA A 178 -10.57 -7.59 -7.65
C ALA A 178 -10.13 -8.71 -6.70
N GLY A 179 -10.99 -9.18 -5.78
CA GLY A 179 -10.64 -10.30 -4.90
C GLY A 179 -9.48 -9.95 -3.97
N SER A 180 -9.58 -8.81 -3.29
CA SER A 180 -8.55 -8.37 -2.34
C SER A 180 -8.47 -9.32 -1.15
N HIS A 181 -7.28 -9.46 -0.62
CA HIS A 181 -6.98 -10.25 0.57
C HIS A 181 -6.10 -9.38 1.46
N GLU A 182 -6.70 -8.69 2.41
CA GLU A 182 -5.97 -7.78 3.28
C GLU A 182 -6.15 -8.14 4.75
N LEU A 183 -5.07 -8.06 5.50
CA LEU A 183 -5.13 -8.02 6.96
C LEU A 183 -5.04 -6.56 7.38
N TYR A 184 -5.96 -6.09 8.21
CA TYR A 184 -5.83 -4.80 8.87
C TYR A 184 -5.64 -4.97 10.38
N VAL A 185 -4.87 -4.05 10.95
CA VAL A 185 -4.57 -3.95 12.37
C VAL A 185 -4.82 -2.52 12.81
N ARG A 186 -5.64 -2.34 13.85
CA ARG A 186 -5.87 -1.05 14.49
C ARG A 186 -5.15 -1.00 15.82
N VAL A 187 -4.40 0.07 16.05
CA VAL A 187 -3.59 0.29 17.24
C VAL A 187 -3.98 1.58 17.94
N ARG A 188 -3.75 1.64 19.25
CA ARG A 188 -3.83 2.85 20.06
C ARG A 188 -2.54 3.02 20.85
N ARG A 189 -1.99 4.22 20.81
CA ARG A 189 -0.87 4.66 21.62
C ARG A 189 -1.38 5.27 22.94
N THR A 190 -0.65 5.03 24.02
CA THR A 190 -0.89 5.66 25.34
C THR A 190 0.46 5.89 26.00
N VAL A 191 0.62 7.06 26.61
CA VAL A 191 1.84 7.40 27.35
C VAL A 191 1.72 6.89 28.79
N ILE A 192 2.80 6.34 29.32
CA ILE A 192 2.93 5.82 30.69
C ILE A 192 4.05 6.56 31.40
#